data_AF-A0A2E5JGP8-F1
#
_entry.id   AF-A0A2E5JGP8-F1
#
_cell.length_a   1.000
_cell.length_b   1.000
_cell.length_c   1.000
_cell.angle_alpha   90.00
_cell.angle_beta   90.00
_cell.angle_gamma   90.00
#
_symmetry.space_group_name_H-M   'P 1'
#
loop_
_entity.id
_entity.type
_entity.pdbx_description
1 polymer ?
#
loop_
_entity_poly.entity_id
_entity_poly.type
_entity_poly.pdbx_seq_one_letter_code
_entity_poly.pdbx_strand_id
1 'polypeptide(L)'
;MVEHSNLIPDNFNTPGFGVTLSDKKLQLEMLKSKVERLNELAGELDPYQPISQEIQEELKSLGILVLDDPFKLTNQLVVILEDATEQLHQLESELLA
;
A
#
# COMPACT_ATOMS: atom_id res chain seq x y z
N MET A 1 -19.23 -15.83 -41.66
CA MET A 1 -18.15 -15.85 -40.65
C MET A 1 -17.84 -14.40 -40.33
N VAL A 2 -18.05 -14.02 -39.08
CA VAL A 2 -17.93 -12.64 -38.58
C VAL A 2 -16.52 -12.47 -38.03
N GLU A 3 -15.73 -11.61 -38.65
CA GLU A 3 -14.50 -11.08 -38.04
C GLU A 3 -14.73 -9.60 -37.77
N HIS A 4 -15.17 -9.31 -36.55
CA HIS A 4 -15.17 -7.96 -36.02
C HIS A 4 -13.75 -7.63 -35.58
N SER A 5 -13.02 -6.92 -36.44
CA SER A 5 -11.79 -6.23 -36.08
C SER A 5 -12.13 -5.09 -35.12
N ASN A 6 -12.22 -5.39 -33.82
CA ASN A 6 -12.17 -4.37 -32.79
C ASN A 6 -10.75 -3.82 -32.75
N LEU A 7 -10.52 -2.80 -33.58
CA LEU A 7 -9.41 -1.86 -33.46
C LEU A 7 -9.47 -1.28 -32.04
N ILE A 8 -8.61 -1.78 -31.16
CA ILE A 8 -8.29 -1.10 -29.90
C ILE A 8 -7.70 0.25 -30.32
N PRO A 9 -8.24 1.40 -29.89
CA PRO A 9 -7.59 2.66 -30.15
C PRO A 9 -6.26 2.70 -29.37
N ASP A 10 -5.16 2.69 -30.12
CA ASP A 10 -3.77 2.95 -29.70
C ASP A 10 -3.63 4.35 -29.06
N ASN A 11 -4.23 4.55 -27.89
CA ASN A 11 -4.07 5.80 -27.12
C ASN A 11 -3.50 5.57 -25.71
N PHE A 12 -2.82 4.45 -25.50
CA PHE A 12 -2.24 4.08 -24.20
C PHE A 12 -0.72 4.28 -24.10
N ASN A 13 -0.10 5.05 -24.99
CA ASN A 13 1.34 5.29 -24.94
C ASN A 13 1.73 6.74 -25.22
N THR A 14 1.28 7.66 -24.38
CA THR A 14 1.91 8.98 -24.24
C THR A 14 2.80 9.00 -23.00
N PRO A 15 4.14 8.97 -23.15
CA PRO A 15 5.06 9.16 -22.04
C PRO A 15 5.05 10.64 -21.67
N GLY A 16 4.39 11.00 -20.57
CA GLY A 16 4.34 12.40 -20.13
C GLY A 16 3.13 12.83 -19.30
N PHE A 17 2.31 11.92 -18.78
CA PHE A 17 1.33 12.30 -17.76
C PHE A 17 2.07 12.66 -16.48
N GLY A 18 2.34 13.96 -16.29
CA GLY A 18 2.63 14.50 -14.99
C GLY A 18 1.52 14.06 -14.04
N VAL A 19 1.90 13.45 -12.92
CA VAL A 19 0.98 13.00 -11.87
C VAL A 19 -0.03 14.12 -11.61
N THR A 20 -1.31 13.90 -11.92
CA THR A 20 -2.30 14.96 -11.74
C THR A 20 -2.55 15.18 -10.25
N LEU A 21 -3.04 16.35 -9.88
CA LEU A 21 -3.41 16.62 -8.48
C LEU A 21 -4.44 15.60 -7.94
N SER A 22 -5.29 15.06 -8.83
CA SER A 22 -6.23 13.98 -8.52
C SER A 22 -5.50 12.67 -8.19
N ASP A 23 -4.44 12.33 -8.93
CA ASP A 23 -3.60 11.15 -8.64
C ASP A 23 -2.89 11.30 -7.30
N LYS A 24 -2.33 12.49 -7.00
CA LYS A 24 -1.69 12.77 -5.70
C LYS A 24 -2.68 12.64 -4.53
N LYS A 25 -3.91 13.13 -4.68
CA LYS A 25 -4.95 12.97 -3.66
C LYS A 25 -5.35 11.51 -3.48
N LEU A 26 -5.49 10.75 -4.57
CA LEU A 26 -5.78 9.32 -4.48
C LEU A 26 -4.65 8.57 -3.77
N GLN A 27 -3.39 8.87 -4.09
CA GLN A 27 -2.22 8.30 -3.42
C GLN A 27 -2.22 8.62 -1.93
N LEU A 28 -2.57 9.85 -1.55
CA LEU A 28 -2.67 10.26 -0.14
C LEU A 28 -3.74 9.45 0.61
N GLU A 29 -4.93 9.29 0.04
CA GLU A 29 -6.00 8.49 0.65
C GLU A 29 -5.61 7.01 0.78
N MET A 30 -4.97 6.44 -0.25
CA MET A 30 -4.45 5.07 -0.19
C MET A 30 -3.40 4.91 0.90
N LEU A 31 -2.51 5.89 1.05
CA LEU A 31 -1.45 5.86 2.05
C LEU A 31 -1.99 6.05 3.46
N LYS A 32 -2.99 6.92 3.66
CA LYS A 32 -3.72 7.03 4.94
C LYS A 32 -4.37 5.70 5.32
N SER A 33 -5.07 5.07 4.38
CA SER A 33 -5.70 3.77 4.61
C SER A 33 -4.67 2.70 4.96
N LYS A 34 -3.50 2.71 4.29
CA LYS A 34 -2.39 1.79 4.63
C LYS A 34 -1.86 2.02 6.04
N VAL A 35 -1.62 3.26 6.46
CA VAL A 35 -1.13 3.61 7.80
C VAL A 35 -2.15 3.24 8.88
N GLU A 36 -3.43 3.52 8.64
CA GLU A 36 -4.52 3.13 9.55
C GLU A 36 -4.55 1.62 9.73
N ARG A 37 -4.50 0.87 8.62
CA ARG A 37 -4.53 -0.60 8.67
C ARG A 37 -3.31 -1.22 9.35
N LEU A 38 -2.12 -0.67 9.11
CA LEU A 38 -0.90 -1.11 9.81
C LEU A 38 -1.00 -0.87 11.33
N ASN A 39 -1.62 0.23 11.76
CA ASN A 39 -1.86 0.51 13.18
C ASN A 39 -2.88 -0.46 13.80
N GLU A 40 -3.97 -0.78 13.08
CA GLU A 40 -4.94 -1.78 13.54
C GLU A 40 -4.27 -3.14 13.72
N LEU A 41 -3.51 -3.60 12.72
CA LEU A 41 -2.77 -4.85 12.78
C LEU A 41 -1.77 -4.88 13.94
N ALA A 42 -1.08 -3.77 14.20
CA ALA A 42 -0.17 -3.65 15.34
C ALA A 42 -0.90 -3.82 16.69
N GLY A 43 -2.16 -3.42 16.78
CA GLY A 43 -3.00 -3.60 17.97
C GLY A 43 -3.63 -4.99 18.07
N GLU A 44 -3.90 -5.65 16.94
CA GLU A 44 -4.51 -6.99 16.88
C GLU A 44 -3.49 -8.13 17.02
N LEU A 45 -2.23 -7.90 16.64
CA LEU A 45 -1.18 -8.92 16.66
C LEU A 45 -0.68 -9.19 18.08
N ASP A 46 -1.01 -10.37 18.61
CA ASP A 46 -0.37 -10.92 19.81
C ASP A 46 0.83 -11.81 19.43
N PRO A 47 2.07 -11.48 19.85
CA PRO A 47 3.28 -12.20 19.45
C PRO A 47 3.40 -13.61 20.05
N TYR A 48 2.53 -13.98 20.99
CA TYR A 48 2.50 -15.30 21.60
C TYR A 48 1.36 -16.17 21.07
N GLN A 49 0.53 -15.63 20.17
CA GLN A 49 -0.55 -16.36 19.51
C GLN A 49 -0.20 -16.65 18.04
N PRO A 50 -0.66 -17.80 17.51
CA PRO A 50 -0.55 -18.08 16.10
C PRO A 50 -1.40 -17.07 15.29
N ILE A 51 -0.80 -16.51 14.24
CA ILE A 51 -1.46 -15.56 13.34
C ILE A 51 -2.40 -16.33 12.42
N SER A 52 -3.65 -15.87 12.29
CA SER A 52 -4.63 -16.47 11.37
C SER A 52 -4.17 -16.35 9.92
N GLN A 53 -4.57 -17.30 9.06
CA GLN A 53 -4.15 -17.31 7.67
C GLN A 53 -4.54 -16.04 6.91
N GLU A 54 -5.72 -15.49 7.22
CA GLU A 54 -6.20 -14.22 6.67
C GLU A 54 -5.25 -13.06 6.99
N ILE A 55 -4.86 -12.91 8.26
CA ILE A 55 -3.91 -11.87 8.69
C ILE A 55 -2.53 -12.12 8.07
N GLN A 56 -2.10 -13.38 7.91
CA GLN A 56 -0.83 -13.66 7.25
C GLN A 56 -0.81 -13.23 5.77
N GLU A 57 -1.90 -13.45 5.04
CA GLU A 57 -2.02 -12.98 3.65
C GLU A 57 -2.05 -11.46 3.57
N GLU A 58 -2.73 -10.83 4.52
CA GLU A 58 -2.79 -9.37 4.61
C GLU A 58 -1.43 -8.75 4.92
N LEU A 59 -0.71 -9.25 5.93
CA LEU A 59 0.64 -8.80 6.27
C LEU A 59 1.58 -8.93 5.06
N LYS A 60 1.48 -10.03 4.30
CA LYS A 60 2.26 -10.21 3.06
C LYS A 60 1.90 -9.18 2.00
N SER A 61 0.62 -8.85 1.83
CA SER A 61 0.17 -7.81 0.89
C SER A 61 0.71 -6.42 1.25
N LEU A 62 0.94 -6.18 2.54
CA LEU A 62 1.54 -4.95 3.07
C LEU A 62 3.07 -4.94 3.00
N GLY A 63 3.70 -6.04 2.59
CA GLY A 63 5.15 -6.18 2.43
C GLY A 63 5.86 -6.84 3.62
N ILE A 64 5.14 -7.39 4.60
CA ILE A 64 5.70 -8.11 5.75
C ILE A 64 5.81 -9.59 5.39
N LEU A 65 7.05 -10.06 5.21
CA LEU A 65 7.32 -11.40 4.66
C LEU A 65 7.68 -12.42 5.74
N VAL A 66 8.36 -11.98 6.80
CA VAL A 66 8.76 -12.87 7.89
C VAL A 66 7.69 -12.84 8.98
N LEU A 67 6.95 -13.94 9.11
CA LEU A 67 5.85 -14.09 10.07
C LEU A 67 6.14 -15.12 11.19
N ASP A 68 7.17 -15.94 11.01
CA ASP A 68 7.55 -17.04 11.92
C ASP A 68 8.27 -16.57 13.20
N ASP A 69 8.80 -15.34 13.19
CA ASP A 69 9.56 -14.76 14.29
C ASP A 69 8.89 -13.46 14.73
N PRO A 70 8.34 -13.39 15.96
CA PRO A 70 7.57 -12.23 16.41
C PRO A 70 8.42 -10.96 16.48
N PHE A 71 9.72 -11.05 16.76
CA PHE A 71 10.59 -9.87 16.78
C PHE A 71 10.86 -9.36 15.37
N LYS A 72 11.10 -10.26 14.41
CA LYS A 72 11.29 -9.87 13.00
C LYS A 72 10.01 -9.33 12.38
N LEU A 73 8.86 -9.91 12.74
CA LEU A 73 7.55 -9.41 12.33
C LEU A 73 7.36 -7.97 12.82
N THR A 74 7.55 -7.74 14.12
CA THR A 74 7.41 -6.39 14.71
C THR A 74 8.38 -5.40 14.09
N ASN A 75 9.65 -5.78 13.86
CA ASN A 75 10.61 -4.90 13.20
C ASN A 75 10.17 -4.52 11.78
N GLN A 76 9.70 -5.47 10.98
CA GLN A 76 9.20 -5.15 9.64
C GLN A 76 7.98 -4.24 9.70
N LEU A 77 7.05 -4.51 10.63
CA LEU A 77 5.85 -3.69 10.82
C LEU A 77 6.22 -2.25 11.17
N VAL A 78 7.14 -2.05 12.11
CA VAL A 78 7.63 -0.72 12.52
C VAL A 78 8.27 0.00 11.35
N VAL A 79 9.21 -0.64 10.63
CA VAL A 79 9.91 -0.01 9.50
C VAL A 79 8.92 0.40 8.40
N ILE A 80 7.96 -0.46 8.07
CA ILE A 80 6.96 -0.17 7.04
C ILE A 80 6.00 0.94 7.49
N LEU A 81 5.65 0.99 8.77
CA LEU A 81 4.80 2.03 9.33
C LEU A 81 5.51 3.39 9.36
N GLU A 82 6.79 3.42 9.75
CA GLU A 82 7.63 4.62 9.74
C GLU A 82 7.75 5.17 8.31
N ASP A 83 8.09 4.32 7.35
CA ASP A 83 8.21 4.69 5.93
C ASP A 83 6.88 5.19 5.34
N ALA A 84 5.76 4.50 5.63
CA ALA A 84 4.44 4.92 5.16
C ALA A 84 4.01 6.26 5.79
N THR A 85 4.36 6.50 7.05
CA THR A 85 4.05 7.77 7.74
C THR A 85 4.90 8.91 7.20
N GLU A 86 6.19 8.68 6.93
CA GLU A 86 7.08 9.69 6.32
C GLU A 86 6.58 10.08 4.91
N GLN A 87 6.26 9.09 4.08
CA GLN A 87 5.68 9.32 2.75
C GLN A 87 4.36 10.11 2.84
N LEU A 88 3.54 9.84 3.85
CA LEU A 88 2.27 10.54 4.04
C LEU A 88 2.50 12.01 4.38
N HIS A 89 3.38 12.28 5.32
CA HIS A 89 3.74 13.64 5.72
C HIS A 89 4.37 14.43 4.57
N GLN A 90 5.20 13.77 3.75
CA GLN A 90 5.80 14.38 2.59
C GLN A 90 4.74 14.75 1.55
N LEU A 91 3.83 13.83 1.22
CA LEU A 91 2.79 14.06 0.23
C LEU A 91 1.76 15.10 0.70
N GLU A 92 1.42 15.11 2.00
CA GLU A 92 0.59 16.16 2.61
C GLU A 92 1.27 17.53 2.51
N SER A 93 2.57 17.61 2.79
CA SER A 93 3.33 18.85 2.66
C SER A 93 3.41 19.35 1.22
N GLU A 94 3.59 18.45 0.25
CA GLU A 94 3.60 18.79 -1.19
C GLU A 94 2.25 19.26 -1.73
N LEU A 95 1.13 18.82 -1.14
CA LEU A 95 -0.22 19.23 -1.54
C LEU A 95 -0.68 20.54 -0.87
N LEU A 96 -0.06 20.89 0.27
CA LEU A 96 -0.34 22.13 1.00
C LEU A 96 0.60 23.30 0.63
N ALA A 97 1.74 23.00 0.00
CA ALA A 97 2.71 23.97 -0.53
C ALA A 97 2.27 24.57 -1.89
#